data_AF-A0A3C1LDD7-F1
#
_entry.id   AF-A0A3C1LDD7-F1
#
_cell.length_a   1.000
_cell.length_b   1.000
_cell.length_c   1.000
_cell.angle_alpha   90.00
_cell.angle_beta   90.00
_cell.angle_gamma   90.00
#
_symmetry.space_group_name_H-M   'P 1'
#
loop_
_entity.id
_entity.type
_entity.pdbx_description
1 polymer ?
#
loop_
_entity_poly.entity_id
_entity_poly.type
_entity_poly.pdbx_seq_one_letter_code
_entity_poly.pdbx_strand_id
1 'polypeptide(L)'
;MRNPEQRDQMQKERFQKQLGVTAVQADSILAANKDMRPQMMRLMRSEQAPAAKKEAIDKLRDARKQRLLKAGLTAEQIAKLEQMEAEQMERLRERRGEGGPGGF
;
A
#
# COMPACT_ATOMS: atom_id res chain seq x y z
N MET A 1 22.94 2.10 -6.64
CA MET A 1 21.81 2.55 -5.81
C MET A 1 20.58 2.70 -6.72
N ARG A 2 19.42 2.14 -6.36
CA ARG A 2 18.21 2.24 -7.21
C ARG A 2 17.52 3.58 -6.92
N ASN A 3 17.51 4.49 -7.90
CA ASN A 3 16.96 5.85 -7.76
C ASN A 3 15.46 5.78 -7.38
N PRO A 4 14.93 6.70 -6.56
CA PRO A 4 13.52 6.70 -6.17
C PRO A 4 12.58 6.76 -7.38
N GLU A 5 12.97 7.47 -8.44
CA GLU A 5 12.22 7.56 -9.69
C GLU A 5 12.11 6.22 -10.41
N GLN A 6 13.18 5.43 -10.45
CA GLN A 6 13.15 4.08 -11.02
C GLN A 6 12.22 3.15 -10.20
N ARG A 7 12.14 3.35 -8.89
CA ARG A 7 11.23 2.57 -8.02
C ARG A 7 9.77 2.93 -8.27
N ASP A 8 9.50 4.21 -8.46
CA ASP A 8 8.16 4.70 -8.79
C ASP A 8 7.71 4.20 -10.17
N GLN A 9 8.60 4.25 -11.17
CA GLN A 9 8.30 3.77 -12.51
C GLN A 9 8.00 2.27 -12.52
N MET A 10 8.79 1.46 -11.83
CA MET A 10 8.50 0.02 -11.68
C MET A 10 7.20 -0.26 -10.94
N GLN A 11 6.83 0.56 -9.94
CA GLN A 11 5.55 0.41 -9.26
C GLN A 11 4.39 0.73 -10.20
N LYS A 12 4.49 1.82 -10.96
CA LYS A 12 3.48 2.19 -11.97
C LYS A 12 3.31 1.10 -13.01
N GLU A 13 4.41 0.57 -13.56
CA GLU A 13 4.38 -0.54 -14.50
C GLU A 13 3.72 -1.80 -13.91
N ARG A 14 3.99 -2.11 -12.63
CA ARG A 14 3.32 -3.21 -11.94
C ARG A 14 1.82 -2.98 -11.82
N PHE A 15 1.39 -1.79 -11.44
CA PHE A 15 -0.03 -1.46 -11.36
C PHE A 15 -0.70 -1.59 -12.73
N GLN A 16 -0.09 -1.06 -13.79
CA GLN A 16 -0.63 -1.19 -15.15
C GLN A 16 -0.76 -2.66 -15.57
N LYS A 17 0.28 -3.48 -15.36
CA LYS A 17 0.28 -4.90 -15.75
C LYS A 17 -0.68 -5.75 -14.94
N GLN A 18 -0.78 -5.53 -13.63
CA GLN A 18 -1.56 -6.39 -12.74
C GLN A 18 -3.01 -5.93 -12.59
N LEU A 19 -3.28 -4.62 -12.65
CA LEU A 19 -4.62 -4.05 -12.45
C LEU A 19 -5.28 -3.63 -13.78
N GLY A 20 -4.54 -3.63 -14.89
CA GLY A 20 -5.05 -3.15 -16.19
C GLY A 20 -5.39 -1.66 -16.17
N VAL A 21 -4.73 -0.88 -15.31
CA VAL A 21 -5.00 0.56 -15.15
C VAL A 21 -4.18 1.39 -16.14
N THR A 22 -4.67 2.59 -16.46
CA THR A 22 -3.94 3.56 -17.29
C THR A 22 -2.76 4.18 -16.53
N ALA A 23 -1.87 4.89 -17.25
CA ALA A 23 -0.77 5.63 -16.63
C ALA A 23 -1.25 6.66 -15.58
N VAL A 24 -2.33 7.38 -15.89
CA VAL A 24 -2.93 8.39 -15.00
C VAL A 24 -3.52 7.76 -13.74
N GLN A 25 -4.16 6.60 -13.87
CA GLN A 25 -4.65 5.83 -12.74
C GLN A 25 -3.49 5.26 -11.91
N ALA A 26 -2.43 4.76 -12.54
CA ALA A 26 -1.23 4.29 -11.85
C ALA A 26 -0.52 5.40 -11.07
N ASP A 27 -0.48 6.62 -11.61
CA ASP A 27 0.01 7.82 -10.92
C ASP A 27 -0.84 8.15 -9.69
N SER A 28 -2.16 8.04 -9.83
CA SER A 28 -3.11 8.28 -8.74
C SER A 28 -2.96 7.23 -7.62
N ILE A 29 -2.76 5.96 -7.97
CA ILE A 29 -2.46 4.88 -7.01
C ILE A 29 -1.16 5.19 -6.28
N LEU A 30 -0.10 5.53 -7.00
CA LEU A 30 1.20 5.83 -6.42
C LEU A 30 1.12 7.03 -5.45
N ALA A 31 0.43 8.10 -5.84
CA ALA A 31 0.23 9.27 -4.99
C ALA A 31 -0.56 8.91 -3.73
N ALA A 32 -1.68 8.19 -3.87
CA ALA A 32 -2.48 7.74 -2.73
C ALA A 32 -1.66 6.86 -1.76
N ASN A 33 -0.79 6.00 -2.30
CA ASN A 33 0.09 5.14 -1.50
C ASN A 33 1.17 5.95 -0.77
N LYS A 34 1.77 6.92 -1.44
CA LYS A 34 2.78 7.81 -0.84
C LYS A 34 2.19 8.63 0.32
N ASP A 35 0.94 9.08 0.21
CA ASP A 35 0.26 9.85 1.25
C ASP A 35 -0.20 8.96 2.42
N MET A 36 -0.68 7.76 2.12
CA MET A 36 -1.19 6.83 3.13
C MET A 36 -0.06 6.20 3.96
N ARG A 37 1.05 5.82 3.33
CA ARG A 37 2.13 5.06 3.99
C ARG A 37 2.71 5.73 5.25
N PRO A 38 3.08 7.02 5.26
CA PRO A 38 3.60 7.66 6.48
C PRO A 38 2.54 7.74 7.59
N GLN A 39 1.26 7.94 7.24
CA GLN A 39 0.15 7.97 8.21
C GLN A 39 -0.07 6.59 8.82
N MET A 40 -0.09 5.54 8.00
CA MET A 40 -0.19 4.16 8.44
C MET A 40 0.97 3.79 9.39
N MET A 41 2.21 4.15 9.03
CA MET A 41 3.39 3.91 9.87
C MET A 41 3.36 4.72 11.16
N ARG A 42 2.73 5.90 11.18
CA ARG A 42 2.52 6.68 12.40
C ARG A 42 1.48 6.02 13.30
N LEU A 43 0.36 5.55 12.75
CA LEU A 43 -0.69 4.84 13.49
C LEU A 43 -0.19 3.51 14.07
N MET A 44 0.60 2.75 13.31
CA MET A 44 1.18 1.51 13.82
C MET A 44 2.16 1.73 14.99
N ARG A 45 2.91 2.84 14.95
CA ARG A 45 3.87 3.23 16.00
C ARG A 45 3.27 4.07 17.13
N SER A 46 2.00 4.47 17.03
CA SER A 46 1.36 5.26 18.09
C SER A 46 1.19 4.43 19.35
N GLU A 47 1.02 5.07 20.51
CA GLU A 47 0.69 4.38 21.78
C GLU A 47 -0.82 4.22 21.98
N GLN A 48 -1.62 4.50 20.95
CA GLN A 48 -3.07 4.38 21.01
C GLN A 48 -3.51 2.94 21.31
N ALA A 49 -4.66 2.80 21.97
CA ALA A 49 -5.28 1.51 22.21
C ALA A 49 -5.53 0.76 20.88
N PRO A 50 -5.45 -0.58 20.86
CA PRO A 50 -5.63 -1.38 19.63
C PRO A 50 -6.93 -1.07 18.89
N ALA A 51 -8.03 -0.85 19.62
CA ALA A 51 -9.32 -0.50 19.03
C ALA A 51 -9.29 0.87 18.31
N ALA A 52 -8.72 1.89 18.95
CA ALA A 52 -8.57 3.23 18.37
C ALA A 52 -7.63 3.24 17.16
N LYS A 53 -6.55 2.44 17.21
CA LYS A 53 -5.66 2.24 16.05
C LYS A 53 -6.40 1.62 14.88
N LYS A 54 -7.17 0.56 15.13
CA LYS A 54 -7.95 -0.12 14.09
C LYS A 54 -8.92 0.86 13.43
N GLU A 55 -9.68 1.62 14.21
CA GLU A 55 -10.61 2.62 13.68
C GLU A 55 -9.90 3.70 12.84
N ALA A 56 -8.75 4.18 13.30
CA ALA A 56 -7.97 5.16 12.54
C ALA A 56 -7.41 4.59 11.22
N ILE A 57 -6.99 3.32 11.24
CA ILE A 57 -6.52 2.60 10.04
C ILE A 57 -7.67 2.40 9.04
N ASP A 58 -8.84 2.00 9.52
CA ASP A 58 -10.02 1.78 8.69
C ASP A 58 -10.45 3.11 8.03
N LYS A 59 -10.51 4.21 8.80
CA LYS A 59 -10.77 5.56 8.24
C LYS A 59 -9.75 5.97 7.17
N LEU A 60 -8.47 5.64 7.39
CA LEU A 60 -7.41 5.95 6.43
C LEU A 60 -7.57 5.13 5.13
N ARG A 61 -7.95 3.85 5.24
CA ARG A 61 -8.24 2.98 4.10
C ARG A 61 -9.45 3.46 3.31
N ASP A 62 -10.52 3.85 4.01
CA ASP A 62 -11.72 4.40 3.39
C ASP A 62 -11.42 5.70 2.63
N ALA A 63 -10.66 6.62 3.23
CA ALA A 63 -10.24 7.85 2.58
C ALA A 63 -9.42 7.58 1.29
N ARG A 64 -8.50 6.60 1.33
CA ARG A 64 -7.76 6.16 0.15
C ARG A 64 -8.69 5.59 -0.91
N LYS A 65 -9.60 4.69 -0.54
CA LYS A 65 -10.56 4.07 -1.46
C LYS A 65 -11.41 5.11 -2.17
N GLN A 66 -11.95 6.08 -1.43
CA GLN A 66 -12.71 7.20 -2.01
C GLN A 66 -11.88 8.03 -3.00
N ARG A 67 -10.60 8.27 -2.71
CA ARG A 67 -9.70 8.96 -3.64
C ARG A 67 -9.44 8.17 -4.92
N LEU A 68 -9.26 6.85 -4.81
CA LEU A 68 -9.05 5.98 -5.96
C LEU A 68 -10.30 5.87 -6.84
N LEU A 69 -11.49 5.78 -6.24
CA LEU A 69 -12.76 5.82 -6.97
C LEU A 69 -12.91 7.15 -7.74
N LYS A 70 -12.59 8.29 -7.11
CA LYS A 70 -12.60 9.61 -7.77
C LYS A 70 -11.56 9.73 -8.89
N ALA A 71 -10.46 8.99 -8.80
CA ALA A 71 -9.46 8.89 -9.87
C ALA A 71 -9.88 7.95 -11.01
N GLY A 72 -11.09 7.40 -10.96
CA GLY A 72 -11.66 6.54 -12.00
C GLY A 72 -11.26 5.08 -11.91
N LEU A 73 -10.73 4.62 -10.77
CA LEU A 73 -10.55 3.18 -10.55
C LEU A 73 -11.89 2.51 -10.23
N THR A 74 -12.08 1.29 -10.70
CA THR A 74 -13.24 0.48 -10.33
C THR A 74 -13.07 -0.17 -8.96
N ALA A 75 -14.18 -0.58 -8.34
CA ALA A 75 -14.14 -1.31 -7.07
C ALA A 75 -13.31 -2.60 -7.18
N GLU A 76 -13.38 -3.29 -8.33
CA GLU A 76 -12.60 -4.51 -8.61
C GLU A 76 -11.09 -4.22 -8.67
N GLN A 77 -10.69 -3.14 -9.34
CA GLN A 77 -9.29 -2.73 -9.41
C GLN A 77 -8.73 -2.36 -8.03
N ILE A 78 -9.55 -1.70 -7.19
CA ILE A 78 -9.17 -1.36 -5.82
C ILE A 78 -9.04 -2.63 -4.97
N ALA A 79 -9.99 -3.57 -5.06
CA ALA A 79 -9.92 -4.83 -4.33
C ALA A 79 -8.66 -5.63 -4.70
N LYS A 80 -8.32 -5.68 -6.00
CA LYS A 80 -7.10 -6.35 -6.47
C LYS A 80 -5.82 -5.65 -6.00
N LEU A 81 -5.83 -4.31 -5.94
CA LEU A 81 -4.72 -3.54 -5.36
C LEU A 81 -4.53 -3.87 -3.87
N GLU A 82 -5.61 -3.96 -3.10
CA GLU A 82 -5.56 -4.35 -1.68
C GLU A 82 -5.04 -5.77 -1.49
N GLN A 83 -5.47 -6.73 -2.34
CA GLN A 83 -4.95 -8.10 -2.34
C GLN A 83 -3.45 -8.14 -2.63
N MET A 84 -2.99 -7.42 -3.66
CA MET A 84 -1.56 -7.32 -4.00
C MET A 84 -0.72 -6.75 -2.84
N GLU A 85 -1.25 -5.77 -2.11
CA GLU A 85 -0.58 -5.19 -0.94
C GLU A 85 -0.56 -6.16 0.24
N ALA A 86 -1.65 -6.91 0.46
CA ALA A 86 -1.72 -7.95 1.48
C ALA A 86 -0.71 -9.07 1.21
N GLU A 87 -0.65 -9.60 -0.02
CA GLU A 87 0.32 -10.61 -0.43
C GLU A 87 1.76 -10.10 -0.29
N GLN A 88 2.02 -8.84 -0.63
CA GLN A 88 3.34 -8.25 -0.44
C GLN A 88 3.73 -8.21 1.04
N MET A 89 2.78 -7.80 1.90
CA MET A 89 2.99 -7.77 3.35
C MET A 89 3.17 -9.18 3.94
N GLU A 90 2.43 -10.16 3.46
CA GLU A 90 2.56 -11.56 3.85
C GLU A 90 3.94 -12.10 3.48
N ARG A 91 4.38 -11.94 2.22
CA ARG A 91 5.74 -12.31 1.79
C ARG A 91 6.84 -11.60 2.59
N LEU A 92 6.61 -10.34 2.99
CA LEU A 92 7.53 -9.61 3.85
C LEU A 92 7.56 -10.17 5.28
N ARG A 93 6.43 -10.64 5.80
CA ARG A 93 6.34 -11.31 7.11
C ARG A 93 6.99 -12.68 7.07
N GLU A 94 6.74 -13.48 6.04
CA GLU A 94 7.38 -14.78 5.81
C GLU A 94 8.90 -14.63 5.74
N ARG A 95 9.39 -13.68 4.92
CA ARG A 95 10.83 -13.38 4.84
C ARG A 95 11.44 -12.84 6.14
N ARG A 96 10.64 -12.21 7.00
CA ARG A 96 11.07 -11.76 8.33
C ARG A 96 11.00 -12.88 9.36
N GLY A 97 10.21 -13.93 9.10
CA GLY A 97 10.12 -15.16 9.89
C GLY A 97 11.19 -16.20 9.56
N GLU A 98 11.75 -16.20 8.34
CA GLU A 98 12.70 -17.23 7.86
C GLU A 98 14.13 -16.71 7.55
N GLY A 99 14.58 -15.58 8.14
CA GLY A 99 15.83 -14.96 7.67
C GLY A 99 16.59 -14.03 8.63
N GLY A 100 16.72 -14.39 9.91
CA GLY A 100 17.70 -13.76 10.79
C GLY A 100 18.74 -14.76 11.33
N PRO A 101 19.97 -14.84 10.80
CA PRO A 101 21.08 -15.43 11.53
C PRO A 101 21.55 -14.40 12.56
N GLY A 102 20.96 -14.42 13.75
CA GLY A 102 21.32 -13.48 14.80
C GLY A 102 20.31 -13.44 15.93
N GLY A 103 20.42 -14.38 16.85
CA GLY A 103 19.73 -14.38 18.13
C GLY A 103 20.26 -15.54 18.97
N PHE A 104 21.05 -15.18 19.99
CA PHE A 104 21.74 -16.01 20.97
C PHE A 104 20.98 -17.24 21.47
#